data_AF-J7G3I2-F1
#
_entry.id   AF-J7G3I2-F1
#
_cell.length_a   1.000
_cell.length_b   1.000
_cell.length_c   1.000
_cell.angle_alpha   90.00
_cell.angle_beta   90.00
_cell.angle_gamma   90.00
#
_symmetry.space_group_name_H-M   'P 1'
#
loop_
_entity.id
_entity.type
_entity.pdbx_description
1 polymer ?
#
loop_
_entity_poly.entity_id
_entity_poly.type
_entity_poly.pdbx_seq_one_letter_code
_entity_poly.pdbx_strand_id
1 'polypeptide(L)'
;MKLKILFQKILEENVTIELKNGVYISGLIVDIDKHMNIYFKNAKRTLNERNTIFIDHMFIRGNKIRYIILPNWFNFDSVFFKSKQNFRKL
;
A
#
# COMPACT_ATOMS: atom_id res chain seq x y z
N MET A 1 14.83 0.67 8.79
CA MET A 1 14.41 0.98 7.39
C MET A 1 13.51 2.22 7.39
N LYS A 2 13.82 3.23 6.56
CA LYS A 2 13.11 4.53 6.53
C LYS A 2 11.65 4.43 6.04
N LEU A 3 11.28 3.37 5.32
CA LEU A 3 9.94 3.18 4.75
C LEU A 3 8.91 2.54 5.72
N LYS A 4 9.31 2.04 6.89
CA LYS A 4 8.36 1.39 7.83
C LYS A 4 7.23 2.32 8.27
N ILE A 5 7.54 3.60 8.48
CA ILE A 5 6.56 4.60 8.94
C ILE A 5 5.52 4.90 7.84
N LEU A 6 5.93 4.87 6.56
CA LEU A 6 5.01 5.01 5.43
C LEU A 6 3.96 3.90 5.48
N PHE A 7 4.38 2.64 5.64
CA PHE A 7 3.48 1.48 5.66
C PHE A 7 2.52 1.52 6.85
N GLN A 8 3.00 1.91 8.03
CA GLN A 8 2.17 2.11 9.21
C GLN A 8 1.10 3.20 9.02
N LYS A 9 1.36 4.18 8.15
CA LYS A 9 0.44 5.29 7.90
C LYS A 9 -0.66 4.97 6.91
N ILE A 10 -0.46 3.99 6.04
CA ILE A 10 -1.45 3.54 5.04
C ILE A 10 -2.15 2.24 5.44
N LEU A 11 -1.87 1.72 6.64
CA LEU A 11 -2.60 0.61 7.22
C LEU A 11 -4.03 1.08 7.53
N GLU A 12 -5.02 0.20 7.34
CA GLU A 12 -6.44 0.50 7.54
C GLU A 12 -7.00 1.58 6.59
N GLU A 13 -6.27 1.88 5.50
CA GLU A 13 -6.68 2.84 4.49
C GLU A 13 -7.07 2.15 3.19
N ASN A 14 -8.04 2.74 2.49
CA ASN A 14 -8.36 2.35 1.12
C ASN A 14 -7.33 2.96 0.18
N VAL A 15 -6.51 2.10 -0.43
CA VAL A 15 -5.51 2.53 -1.42
C VAL A 15 -5.71 1.80 -2.73
N THR A 16 -5.12 2.37 -3.78
CA THR A 16 -5.02 1.71 -5.08
C THR A 16 -3.57 1.40 -5.40
N ILE A 17 -3.30 0.21 -5.91
CA ILE A 17 -1.97 -0.22 -6.37
C ILE A 17 -2.03 -0.61 -7.84
N GLU A 18 -0.96 -0.32 -8.57
CA GLU A 18 -0.72 -0.90 -9.88
C GLU A 18 0.30 -2.03 -9.74
N LEU A 19 -0.02 -3.19 -10.31
CA LEU A 19 0.90 -4.30 -10.46
C LEU A 19 1.73 -4.14 -11.74
N LYS A 20 2.91 -4.78 -11.77
CA LYS A 20 3.83 -4.75 -12.92
C LYS A 20 3.24 -5.24 -14.24
N ASN A 21 2.16 -6.01 -14.19
CA ASN A 21 1.43 -6.50 -15.36
C ASN A 21 0.26 -5.57 -15.78
N GLY A 22 0.16 -4.37 -15.21
CA GLY A 22 -0.88 -3.38 -15.54
C GLY A 22 -2.22 -3.59 -14.83
N VAL A 23 -2.32 -4.59 -13.93
CA VAL A 23 -3.53 -4.79 -13.12
C VAL A 23 -3.58 -3.75 -12.01
N TYR A 24 -4.73 -3.11 -11.85
CA TYR A 24 -5.04 -2.25 -10.71
C TYR A 24 -5.79 -3.02 -9.63
N ILE A 25 -5.48 -2.74 -8.38
CA ILE A 25 -6.19 -3.28 -7.21
C ILE A 25 -6.49 -2.13 -6.28
N SER A 26 -7.76 -1.92 -5.95
CA SER A 26 -8.22 -0.94 -4.97
C SER A 26 -8.87 -1.66 -3.81
N GLY A 27 -8.51 -1.34 -2.57
CA GLY A 27 -9.13 -1.97 -1.39
C GLY A 27 -8.50 -1.52 -0.09
N LEU A 28 -9.02 -2.08 1.01
CA LEU A 28 -8.56 -1.76 2.37
C LEU A 28 -7.30 -2.54 2.69
N ILE A 29 -6.20 -1.86 3.03
CA ILE A 29 -5.01 -2.54 3.54
C ILE A 29 -5.28 -2.99 4.98
N VAL A 30 -5.19 -4.30 5.21
CA VAL A 30 -5.28 -4.88 6.54
C VAL A 30 -3.90 -5.12 7.13
N ASP A 31 -2.94 -5.57 6.32
CA ASP A 31 -1.58 -5.84 6.77
C ASP A 31 -0.56 -5.61 5.65
N ILE A 32 0.65 -5.24 6.05
CA ILE A 32 1.78 -4.99 5.16
C ILE A 32 3.11 -5.36 5.84
N ASP A 33 3.89 -6.19 5.17
CA ASP A 33 5.19 -6.62 5.69
C ASP A 33 6.38 -5.80 5.15
N LYS A 34 7.59 -6.11 5.66
CA LYS A 34 8.83 -5.46 5.24
C LYS A 34 9.22 -5.69 3.77
N HIS A 35 8.60 -6.67 3.11
CA HIS A 35 8.83 -7.03 1.71
C HIS A 35 7.75 -6.47 0.78
N MET A 36 6.87 -5.59 1.27
CA MET A 36 5.74 -5.04 0.55
C MET A 36 4.67 -6.07 0.19
N ASN A 37 4.63 -7.22 0.88
CA ASN A 37 3.48 -8.09 0.75
C ASN A 37 2.28 -7.42 1.44
N ILE A 38 1.14 -7.34 0.75
CA ILE A 38 -0.04 -6.61 1.22
C ILE A 38 -1.22 -7.56 1.28
N TYR A 39 -1.91 -7.55 2.42
CA TYR A 39 -3.21 -8.20 2.57
C TYR A 39 -4.32 -7.15 2.48
N PHE A 40 -5.19 -7.31 1.49
CA PHE A 40 -6.35 -6.47 1.25
C PHE A 40 -7.64 -7.14 1.73
N LYS A 41 -8.57 -6.32 2.21
CA LYS A 41 -10.00 -6.64 2.32
C LYS A 41 -10.80 -5.83 1.30
N ASN A 42 -11.93 -6.38 0.86
CA ASN A 42 -12.87 -5.75 -0.06
C ASN A 42 -12.17 -5.20 -1.31
N ALA A 43 -11.31 -6.02 -1.91
CA ALA A 43 -10.47 -5.65 -3.03
C ALA A 43 -11.26 -5.66 -4.34
N LYS A 44 -11.16 -4.58 -5.10
CA LYS A 44 -11.60 -4.45 -6.48
C LYS A 44 -10.37 -4.60 -7.39
N ARG A 45 -10.32 -5.67 -8.15
CA ARG A 45 -9.25 -5.94 -9.12
C ARG A 45 -9.73 -5.57 -10.53
N THR A 46 -8.96 -4.74 -11.24
CA THR A 46 -9.27 -4.25 -12.58
C THR A 46 -8.08 -4.48 -13.50
N LEU A 47 -8.23 -5.31 -14.54
CA LEU A 47 -7.19 -5.47 -15.58
C LEU A 47 -7.33 -4.40 -16.69
N ASN A 48 -8.57 -4.00 -16.95
CA ASN A 48 -9.00 -3.03 -17.95
C ASN A 48 -10.45 -2.64 -17.59
N GLU A 49 -10.97 -1.52 -18.12
CA GLU A 49 -12.29 -0.97 -17.73
C GLU A 49 -13.45 -1.98 -17.77
N ARG A 50 -13.33 -3.02 -18.60
CA ARG A 50 -14.35 -4.07 -18.78
C ARG A 50 -14.18 -5.29 -17.88
N ASN A 51 -13.01 -5.49 -17.28
CA ASN A 51 -12.67 -6.70 -16.51
C ASN A 51 -12.39 -6.34 -15.05
N THR A 52 -13.47 -6.07 -14.32
CA THR A 52 -13.46 -5.79 -12.88
C THR A 52 -13.99 -7.00 -12.11
N ILE A 53 -13.29 -7.41 -11.06
CA ILE A 53 -13.69 -8.49 -10.16
C ILE A 53 -13.59 -8.00 -8.71
N PHE A 54 -14.59 -8.28 -7.90
CA PHE A 54 -14.59 -8.03 -6.46
C PHE A 54 -14.12 -9.28 -5.72
N ILE A 55 -13.24 -9.10 -4.74
CA ILE A 55 -12.59 -10.15 -3.98
C ILE A 55 -12.59 -9.72 -2.51
N ASP A 56 -13.23 -10.48 -1.63
CA ASP A 56 -13.34 -10.13 -0.20
C ASP A 56 -11.97 -10.09 0.50
N HIS A 57 -11.08 -11.02 0.14
CA HIS A 57 -9.73 -11.14 0.72
C HIS A 57 -8.70 -11.40 -0.37
N MET A 58 -7.67 -10.56 -0.44
CA MET A 58 -6.64 -10.69 -1.47
C MET A 58 -5.24 -10.49 -0.89
N PHE A 59 -4.33 -11.42 -1.18
CA PHE A 59 -2.93 -11.29 -0.81
C PHE A 59 -2.07 -11.00 -2.04
N ILE A 60 -1.27 -9.95 -1.97
CA ILE A 60 -0.36 -9.53 -3.05
C ILE A 60 1.08 -9.63 -2.58
N ARG A 61 1.92 -10.29 -3.37
CA ARG A 61 3.36 -10.32 -3.15
C ARG A 61 3.99 -8.99 -3.58
N GLY A 62 4.82 -8.41 -2.72
CA GLY A 62 5.37 -7.07 -2.93
C GLY A 62 6.20 -6.89 -4.20
N ASN A 63 6.88 -7.94 -4.64
CA ASN A 63 7.66 -7.89 -5.89
C ASN A 63 6.80 -7.71 -7.16
N LYS A 64 5.48 -7.93 -7.09
CA LYS A 64 4.54 -7.69 -8.18
C LYS A 64 4.04 -6.25 -8.22
N ILE A 65 4.19 -5.48 -7.15
CA ILE A 65 3.74 -4.10 -7.07
C ILE A 65 4.68 -3.20 -7.90
N ARG A 66 4.10 -2.31 -8.71
CA ARG A 66 4.82 -1.27 -9.46
C ARG A 66 4.83 0.03 -8.66
N TYR A 67 3.66 0.49 -8.21
CA TYR A 67 3.52 1.63 -7.31
C TYR A 67 2.23 1.55 -6.49
N ILE A 68 2.16 2.39 -5.45
CA ILE A 68 0.97 2.60 -4.62
C ILE A 68 0.53 4.05 -4.84
N ILE A 69 -0.75 4.26 -5.12
CA ILE A 69 -1.40 5.57 -5.12
C ILE A 69 -1.71 5.89 -3.66
N LEU A 70 -0.98 6.87 -3.11
CA LEU A 70 -1.17 7.29 -1.73
C LEU A 70 -2.43 8.15 -1.59
N PRO A 71 -3.08 8.11 -0.42
CA PRO A 71 -4.21 9.01 -0.14
C PRO A 71 -3.80 10.48 -0.22
N ASN A 72 -4.71 11.34 -0.68
CA ASN A 72 -4.43 12.77 -0.88
C ASN A 72 -4.03 13.52 0.41
N TRP A 73 -4.47 13.03 1.57
CA TRP A 73 -4.12 13.60 2.87
C TRP A 73 -2.71 13.21 3.35
N PHE A 74 -2.02 12.30 2.63
CA PHE A 74 -0.73 11.80 3.05
C PHE A 74 0.33 12.91 2.99
N ASN A 75 0.86 13.28 4.16
CA ASN A 75 1.89 14.31 4.29
C ASN A 75 3.29 13.68 4.45
N PHE A 76 4.09 13.77 3.38
CA PHE A 76 5.47 13.26 3.34
C PHE A 76 6.38 13.87 4.40
N ASP A 77 6.32 15.19 4.62
CA ASP A 77 7.19 15.89 5.57
C ASP A 77 7.02 15.28 6.97
N SER A 78 5.77 15.06 7.38
CA SER A 78 5.45 14.47 8.68
C SER A 78 6.10 13.08 8.89
N VAL A 79 6.20 12.29 7.82
CA VAL A 79 6.81 10.95 7.84
C VAL A 79 8.34 11.04 7.89
N PHE A 80 8.93 11.93 7.08
CA PHE A 80 10.38 12.10 7.04
C PHE A 80 10.95 12.69 8.34
N PHE A 81 10.25 13.65 8.97
CA PHE A 81 10.66 14.21 10.26
C PHE A 81 10.66 13.16 11.38
N LYS A 82 9.63 12.31 11.47
CA LYS A 82 9.57 11.22 12.47
C LYS A 82 10.67 10.19 12.29
N SER A 83 11.07 9.91 11.05
CA SER A 83 12.18 8.99 10.78
C SER A 83 13.48 9.49 11.42
N LYS A 84 13.78 10.80 11.36
CA LYS A 84 15.03 11.38 11.91
C LYS A 84 15.08 11.35 13.45
N GLN A 85 13.95 11.51 14.15
CA GLN A 85 13.93 11.48 15.62
C GLN A 85 14.22 10.08 16.20
N ASN A 86 13.72 9.02 15.56
CA ASN A 86 13.97 7.65 16.03
C ASN A 86 15.44 7.21 15.88
N PHE A 87 16.21 7.81 14.96
CA PHE A 87 17.65 7.57 14.83
C PHE A 87 18.50 8.29 15.88
N ARG A 88 17.96 9.33 16.54
CA ARG A 88 18.68 10.09 17.58
C ARG A 88 18.52 9.52 18.99
N LYS A 89 17.77 8.42 19.14
CA LYS A 89 17.53 7.73 20.42
C LYS A 89 18.27 6.38 20.53
N LEU A 90 19.25 6.15 19.65
CA LEU A 90 20.24 5.08 19.68
C LEU A 90 21.63 5.72 19.70
#